data_AF-A0A1S1R7N5-F1
#
_entry.id   AF-A0A1S1R7N5-F1
#
_cell.length_a   1.000
_cell.length_b   1.000
_cell.length_c   1.000
_cell.angle_alpha   90.00
_cell.angle_beta   90.00
_cell.angle_gamma   90.00
#
_symmetry.space_group_name_H-M   'P 1'
#
loop_
_entity.id
_entity.type
_entity.pdbx_description
1 polymer ?
#
loop_
_entity_poly.entity_id
_entity_poly.type
_entity_poly.pdbx_seq_one_letter_code
_entity_poly.pdbx_strand_id
1 'polypeptide(L)'
;MIEQSGRGGEMTENSTDELSEIRAERDALRRELGDLRAHLCVALRLLHRGPGPQGITVLSVASDREIVEAVRRLVTNATPASSEAQHR
;
A
#
# COMPACT_ATOMS: atom_id res chain seq x y z
N MET A 1 -56.20 11.40 -17.83
CA MET A 1 -55.04 12.30 -17.63
C MET A 1 -54.49 11.96 -16.25
N ILE A 2 -53.53 11.04 -16.06
CA ILE A 2 -52.10 11.04 -16.48
C ILE A 2 -51.51 12.43 -16.18
N GLU A 3 -50.63 12.62 -15.20
CA GLU A 3 -49.30 12.00 -15.07
C GLU A 3 -48.91 11.60 -13.64
N GLN A 4 -48.38 10.39 -13.52
CA GLN A 4 -47.63 9.91 -12.36
C GLN A 4 -46.19 10.44 -12.43
N SER A 5 -45.69 10.78 -11.24
CA SER A 5 -44.41 10.34 -10.68
C SER A 5 -43.19 10.18 -11.61
N GLY A 6 -42.14 10.93 -11.31
CA GLY A 6 -40.79 10.57 -11.74
C GLY A 6 -39.80 11.74 -11.75
N ARG A 7 -39.40 12.26 -10.57
CA ARG A 7 -38.25 13.20 -10.54
C ARG A 7 -37.54 13.32 -9.20
N GLY A 8 -37.42 12.21 -8.47
CA GLY A 8 -36.66 12.16 -7.20
C GLY A 8 -35.78 10.92 -6.99
N GLY A 9 -35.85 9.89 -7.86
CA GLY A 9 -35.09 8.64 -7.70
C GLY A 9 -33.70 8.63 -8.33
N GLU A 10 -33.54 9.25 -9.51
CA GLU A 10 -32.26 9.20 -10.27
C GLU A 10 -31.09 9.92 -9.58
N MET A 11 -31.33 11.00 -8.85
CA MET A 11 -30.24 11.77 -8.24
C MET A 11 -29.63 11.04 -7.02
N THR A 12 -30.41 10.22 -6.33
CA THR A 12 -29.91 9.43 -5.20
C THR A 12 -29.23 8.14 -5.63
N GLU A 13 -29.75 7.47 -6.67
CA GLU A 13 -29.16 6.23 -7.21
C GLU A 13 -27.78 6.48 -7.82
N ASN A 14 -27.62 7.56 -8.60
CA ASN A 14 -26.33 7.92 -9.20
C ASN A 14 -25.26 8.22 -8.14
N SER A 15 -25.60 8.97 -7.08
CA SER A 15 -24.65 9.25 -6.00
C SER A 15 -24.32 8.02 -5.15
N THR A 16 -25.23 7.06 -5.02
CA THR A 16 -24.91 5.80 -4.33
C THR A 16 -23.97 4.91 -5.14
N ASP A 17 -24.12 4.90 -6.46
CA ASP A 17 -23.26 4.13 -7.36
C ASP A 17 -21.84 4.71 -7.39
N GLU A 18 -21.69 6.03 -7.53
CA GLU A 18 -20.38 6.71 -7.45
C GLU A 18 -19.66 6.43 -6.12
N LEU A 19 -20.38 6.49 -4.99
CA LEU A 19 -19.80 6.16 -3.69
C LEU A 19 -19.41 4.69 -3.57
N SER A 20 -20.12 3.79 -4.24
CA SER A 20 -19.81 2.37 -4.27
C SER A 20 -18.53 2.10 -5.06
N GLU A 21 -18.36 2.77 -6.20
CA GLU A 21 -17.17 2.68 -7.06
C GLU A 21 -15.93 3.20 -6.32
N ILE A 22 -16.03 4.38 -5.69
CA ILE A 22 -14.93 4.95 -4.89
C ILE A 22 -14.53 4.01 -3.75
N ARG A 23 -15.49 3.34 -3.10
CA ARG A 23 -15.17 2.36 -2.05
C ARG A 23 -14.49 1.13 -2.61
N ALA A 24 -14.94 0.63 -3.75
CA ALA A 24 -14.35 -0.53 -4.42
C ALA A 24 -12.90 -0.23 -4.84
N GLU A 25 -12.65 0.94 -5.43
CA GLU A 25 -11.31 1.39 -5.82
C GLU A 25 -10.40 1.54 -4.59
N ARG A 26 -10.88 2.20 -3.53
CA ARG A 26 -10.13 2.33 -2.28
C ARG A 26 -9.75 0.97 -1.69
N ASP A 27 -10.69 0.02 -1.70
CA ASP A 27 -10.46 -1.30 -1.14
C ASP A 27 -9.50 -2.12 -2.01
N ALA A 28 -9.52 -1.95 -3.34
CA ALA A 28 -8.54 -2.52 -4.25
C ALA A 28 -7.13 -1.96 -3.97
N LEU A 29 -6.97 -0.64 -3.89
CA LEU A 29 -5.70 0.01 -3.56
C LEU A 29 -5.16 -0.41 -2.20
N ARG A 30 -6.03 -0.59 -1.21
CA ARG A 30 -5.64 -1.09 0.12
C ARG A 30 -5.10 -2.52 0.07
N ARG A 31 -5.69 -3.39 -0.77
CA ARG A 31 -5.19 -4.76 -0.97
C ARG A 31 -3.84 -4.74 -1.66
N GLU A 32 -3.70 -4.00 -2.76
CA GLU A 32 -2.44 -3.87 -3.49
C GLU A 32 -1.32 -3.31 -2.60
N LEU A 33 -1.62 -2.30 -1.78
CA LEU A 33 -0.66 -1.77 -0.80
C LEU A 33 -0.29 -2.81 0.25
N GLY A 34 -1.25 -3.60 0.73
CA GLY A 34 -1.01 -4.71 1.65
C GLY A 34 -0.07 -5.76 1.06
N ASP A 35 -0.34 -6.18 -0.17
CA ASP A 35 0.46 -7.18 -0.89
C ASP A 35 1.88 -6.68 -1.15
N LEU A 36 2.02 -5.41 -1.58
CA LEU A 36 3.33 -4.78 -1.77
C LEU A 36 4.12 -4.71 -0.46
N ARG A 37 3.48 -4.32 0.65
CA ARG A 37 4.14 -4.28 1.97
C ARG A 37 4.59 -5.66 2.40
N ALA A 38 3.76 -6.69 2.23
CA ALA A 38 4.11 -8.06 2.55
C ALA A 38 5.32 -8.53 1.72
N HIS A 39 5.29 -8.28 0.40
CA HIS A 39 6.39 -8.61 -0.49
C HIS A 39 7.69 -7.90 -0.09
N LEU A 40 7.65 -6.60 0.17
CA LEU A 40 8.82 -5.82 0.59
C LEU A 40 9.38 -6.28 1.93
N CYS A 41 8.54 -6.62 2.90
CA CYS A 41 9.01 -7.15 4.19
C CYS A 41 9.81 -8.45 4.02
N VAL A 42 9.37 -9.32 3.11
CA VAL A 42 10.08 -10.56 2.79
C VAL A 42 11.37 -10.27 2.02
N ALA A 43 11.28 -9.50 0.92
CA ALA A 43 12.39 -9.21 0.02
C ALA A 43 13.54 -8.47 0.74
N LEU A 44 13.20 -7.52 1.61
CA LEU A 44 14.16 -6.72 2.39
C LEU A 44 14.54 -7.37 3.72
N ARG A 45 14.04 -8.58 4.01
CA ARG A 45 14.29 -9.33 5.26
C ARG A 45 13.97 -8.52 6.53
N LEU A 46 12.87 -7.76 6.50
CA LEU A 46 12.44 -6.89 7.59
C LEU A 46 11.48 -7.57 8.59
N LEU A 47 11.32 -8.90 8.49
CA LEU A 47 10.55 -9.66 9.46
C LEU A 47 11.35 -9.84 10.75
N HIS A 48 10.88 -9.25 11.84
CA HIS A 48 11.54 -9.36 13.13
C HIS A 48 10.93 -10.53 13.92
N ARG A 49 11.78 -11.45 14.38
CA ARG A 49 11.39 -12.53 15.29
C ARG A 49 12.02 -12.26 16.65
N GLY A 50 11.19 -12.15 17.67
CA GLY A 50 11.65 -11.88 19.03
C GLY A 50 10.96 -12.77 20.07
N PRO A 51 11.54 -12.88 21.29
CA PRO A 51 10.85 -13.49 22.41
C PRO A 51 9.65 -12.62 22.77
N GLY A 52 8.47 -13.20 22.65
CA GLY A 52 7.23 -12.62 23.11
C GLY A 52 6.92 -13.01 24.55
N PRO A 53 5.80 -12.50 25.08
CA PRO A 53 5.40 -12.79 26.44
C PRO A 53 5.10 -14.29 26.59
N GLN A 54 5.36 -14.81 27.80
CA GLN A 54 5.19 -16.23 28.15
C GLN A 54 5.99 -17.22 27.27
N GLY A 55 7.07 -16.78 26.62
CA GLY A 55 7.93 -17.65 25.80
C GLY A 55 7.39 -17.93 24.40
N ILE A 56 6.33 -17.23 23.96
CA ILE A 56 5.80 -17.33 22.60
C ILE A 56 6.69 -16.51 21.66
N THR A 57 7.08 -17.03 20.51
CA THR A 57 7.79 -16.20 19.50
C THR A 57 6.81 -15.23 18.84
N VAL A 58 7.12 -13.93 18.87
CA VAL A 58 6.35 -12.90 18.17
C VAL A 58 7.03 -12.57 16.85
N LEU A 59 6.23 -12.54 15.79
CA LEU A 59 6.62 -12.04 14.48
C LEU A 59 6.10 -10.61 14.34
N SER A 60 7.01 -9.65 14.25
CA SER A 60 6.67 -8.25 14.00
C SER A 60 6.91 -7.91 12.54
N VAL A 61 5.94 -7.22 11.94
CA VAL A 61 6.02 -6.68 10.57
C VAL A 61 6.59 -5.26 10.66
N ALA A 62 7.44 -4.90 9.69
CA ALA A 62 8.01 -3.57 9.61
C ALA A 62 6.95 -2.49 9.34
N SER A 63 7.17 -1.33 9.93
CA SER A 63 6.41 -0.11 9.63
C SER A 63 6.73 0.41 8.23
N ASP A 64 5.83 1.22 7.66
CA ASP A 64 6.05 1.84 6.35
C ASP A 64 7.31 2.69 6.30
N ARG A 65 7.64 3.35 7.41
CA ARG A 65 8.87 4.12 7.55
C ARG A 65 10.11 3.24 7.40
N GLU A 66 10.15 2.09 8.08
CA GLU A 66 11.27 1.14 8.01
C GLU A 66 11.40 0.54 6.61
N ILE A 67 10.27 0.22 5.97
CA ILE A 67 10.25 -0.25 4.58
C ILE A 67 10.83 0.81 3.64
N VAL A 68 10.37 2.06 3.72
CA VAL A 68 10.86 3.17 2.88
C VAL A 68 12.35 3.44 3.11
N GLU A 69 12.82 3.41 4.35
CA GLU A 69 14.23 3.61 4.67
C GLU A 69 15.11 2.49 4.08
N ALA A 70 14.67 1.23 4.20
CA ALA A 70 15.37 0.10 3.62
C ALA A 70 15.44 0.19 2.08
N VAL A 71 14.34 0.58 1.42
CA VAL A 71 14.32 0.81 -0.03
C VAL A 71 15.28 1.95 -0.42
N ARG A 72 15.24 3.08 0.31
CA ARG A 72 16.16 4.22 0.06
C ARG A 72 17.62 3.79 0.16
N ARG A 73 17.98 3.03 1.19
CA ARG A 73 19.35 2.51 1.35
C ARG A 73 19.75 1.61 0.18
N LEU A 74 18.83 0.76 -0.29
CA LEU A 74 19.09 -0.11 -1.44
C LEU A 74 19.34 0.70 -2.71
N VAL A 75 18.52 1.72 -2.98
CA VAL A 75 18.70 2.61 -4.15
C VAL A 75 20.01 3.38 -4.09
N THR A 76 20.35 3.97 -2.94
CA THR A 76 21.62 4.70 -2.76
C THR A 76 22.83 3.80 -2.96
N ASN A 77 22.77 2.55 -2.47
CA ASN A 77 23.88 1.59 -2.61
C ASN A 77 23.97 0.98 -4.02
N ALA A 78 22.86 0.91 -4.75
CA ALA A 78 22.80 0.40 -6.11
C ALA A 78 23.19 1.44 -7.16
N THR A 79 23.24 2.72 -6.78
CA THR A 79 23.70 3.79 -7.68
C THR A 79 25.23 3.86 -7.57
N PRO A 80 26.02 3.34 -8.54
CA PRO A 80 27.44 3.61 -8.54
C PRO A 80 27.60 5.13 -8.67
N ALA A 81 28.28 5.76 -7.70
CA ALA A 81 28.77 7.11 -7.86
C ALA A 81 29.51 7.15 -9.21
N SER A 82 29.06 8.00 -10.11
CA SER A 82 29.54 8.14 -11.48
C SER A 82 31.06 7.99 -11.55
N SER A 83 31.54 6.82 -11.98
CA SER A 83 32.96 6.49 -12.18
C SER A 83 33.45 7.08 -13.51
N GLU A 84 33.21 8.38 -13.73
CA GLU A 84 33.72 9.14 -14.88
C GLU A 84 34.61 10.30 -14.41
N ALA A 85 35.54 10.01 -13.50
CA ALA A 85 36.55 10.99 -13.06
C ALA A 85 37.98 10.45 -13.05
N GLN A 86 38.29 9.40 -13.84
CA GLN A 86 39.64 8.82 -13.85
C GLN A 86 40.00 8.19 -15.20
N HIS A 87 39.98 8.99 -16.28
CA HIS A 87 40.84 8.82 -17.45
C HIS A 87 40.65 10.02 -18.40
N ARG A 88 41.20 11.19 -18.05
CA ARG A 88 41.73 12.18 -19.00
C ARG A 88 42.78 13.05 -18.30
#